data_AF-A0A7L0U042-F1
#
_entry.id   AF-A0A7L0U042-F1
#
_cell.length_a   1.000
_cell.length_b   1.000
_cell.length_c   1.000
_cell.angle_alpha   90.00
_cell.angle_beta   90.00
_cell.angle_gamma   90.00
#
_symmetry.space_group_name_H-M   'P 1'
#
loop_
_entity.id
_entity.type
_entity.pdbx_description
1 polymer ?
#
loop_
_entity_poly.entity_id
_entity_poly.type
_entity_poly.pdbx_seq_one_letter_code
_entity_poly.pdbx_strand_id
1 'polypeptide(L)'
;DESQYKPKLADPSLGGLKTTSTFVLEQPRCVFDKVQGDIVIWLVVAVPEAVPRFNNSVGPGTPERAFQGFPTSAPAYMTLNTTLLNYPCPKPPGDITVLRVGSETTCTKDKKRPTCNGPLPGPGPYQVKFLALNGSEPVAETSWSEPITLRTARPFSSIPTTGSGHSAGMIALTAILSILFAILLAGLLAMLVFWSSDTCGGSSTFTKPEMVTVQRYNTHHVYDQPAARL
;
A
#
# COMPACT_ATOMS: atom_id res chain seq x y z
N ASP A 1 41.34 7.40 -0.93
CA ASP A 1 41.57 8.23 0.26
C ASP A 1 40.30 8.14 1.09
N GLU A 2 40.34 7.41 2.22
CA GLU A 2 39.19 7.13 3.09
C GLU A 2 38.43 8.41 3.45
N SER A 3 39.18 9.50 3.68
CA SER A 3 38.69 10.83 4.01
C SER A 3 37.85 11.49 2.91
N GLN A 4 37.98 11.05 1.65
CA GLN A 4 37.26 11.62 0.50
C GLN A 4 35.90 10.94 0.24
N TYR A 5 35.69 9.71 0.73
CA TYR A 5 34.42 9.02 0.53
C TYR A 5 33.29 9.71 1.30
N LYS A 6 32.16 9.94 0.63
CA LYS A 6 30.91 10.40 1.26
C LYS A 6 29.89 9.27 1.20
N PRO A 7 29.33 8.82 2.34
CA PRO A 7 28.20 7.89 2.31
C PRO A 7 27.06 8.49 1.50
N LYS A 8 26.38 7.63 0.74
CA LYS A 8 25.26 8.02 -0.10
C LYS A 8 24.13 7.00 0.00
N LEU A 9 22.93 7.45 -0.36
CA LEU A 9 21.78 6.58 -0.49
C LEU A 9 22.08 5.48 -1.53
N ALA A 10 21.52 4.30 -1.30
CA ALA A 10 21.59 3.20 -2.25
C ALA A 10 20.88 3.55 -3.58
N ASP A 11 20.92 2.59 -4.52
CA ASP A 11 20.33 2.71 -5.85
C ASP A 11 18.93 3.36 -5.81
N PRO A 12 18.71 4.48 -6.54
CA PRO A 12 17.42 5.17 -6.58
C PRO A 12 16.24 4.32 -7.06
N SER A 13 16.50 3.25 -7.82
CA SER A 13 15.47 2.29 -8.27
C SER A 13 14.92 1.43 -7.13
N LEU A 14 15.61 1.36 -5.98
CA LEU A 14 15.20 0.56 -4.85
C LEU A 14 13.92 1.13 -4.19
N GLY A 15 12.85 0.34 -4.22
CA GLY A 15 11.64 0.62 -3.46
C GLY A 15 11.96 0.79 -1.96
N GLY A 16 11.37 1.82 -1.33
CA GLY A 16 11.58 2.06 0.10
C GLY A 16 12.99 2.55 0.48
N LEU A 17 13.70 3.20 -0.47
CA LEU A 17 14.98 3.90 -0.22
C LEU A 17 14.90 4.86 0.97
N LYS A 18 13.76 5.55 1.10
CA LYS A 18 13.42 6.42 2.23
C LYS A 18 11.96 6.20 2.60
N THR A 19 11.70 6.00 3.89
CA THR A 19 10.36 5.93 4.49
C THR A 19 10.18 7.11 5.44
N THR A 20 9.19 7.04 6.34
CA THR A 20 8.98 8.05 7.39
C THR A 20 9.97 7.95 8.53
N SER A 21 10.66 6.82 8.69
CA SER A 21 11.57 6.55 9.82
C SER A 21 12.84 5.78 9.44
N THR A 22 13.04 5.45 8.17
CA THR A 22 14.21 4.69 7.70
C THR A 22 14.76 5.26 6.40
N PHE A 23 16.05 5.13 6.18
CA PHE A 23 16.67 5.29 4.87
C PHE A 23 17.66 4.16 4.59
N VAL A 24 18.06 4.02 3.33
CA VAL A 24 18.92 2.94 2.87
C VAL A 24 20.19 3.53 2.24
N LEU A 25 21.35 3.15 2.77
CA LEU A 25 22.68 3.54 2.29
C LEU A 25 23.31 2.42 1.47
N GLU A 26 24.28 2.80 0.64
CA GLU A 26 25.28 1.85 0.18
C GLU A 26 26.15 1.35 1.35
N GLN A 27 26.63 0.11 1.23
CA GLN A 27 27.64 -0.41 2.15
C GLN A 27 29.00 0.23 1.86
N PRO A 28 29.84 0.52 2.88
CA PRO A 28 31.17 1.13 2.71
C PRO A 28 32.21 0.12 2.19
N ARG A 29 31.89 -0.59 1.11
CA ARG A 29 32.78 -1.55 0.45
C ARG A 29 33.94 -0.82 -0.21
N CYS A 30 35.14 -1.38 -0.09
CA CYS A 30 36.37 -0.80 -0.65
C CYS A 30 36.68 0.63 -0.12
N VAL A 31 36.10 1.02 1.01
CA VAL A 31 36.36 2.33 1.65
C VAL A 31 37.53 2.22 2.60
N PHE A 32 37.47 1.27 3.54
CA PHE A 32 38.45 1.09 4.60
C PHE A 32 39.49 0.01 4.25
N ASP A 33 40.10 0.07 3.07
CA ASP A 33 41.01 -0.96 2.57
C ASP A 33 42.36 -1.02 3.33
N LYS A 34 42.69 0.03 4.10
CA LYS A 34 43.97 0.15 4.82
C LYS A 34 43.89 -0.22 6.30
N VAL A 35 42.72 -0.49 6.84
CA VAL A 35 42.56 -0.91 8.25
C VAL A 35 42.51 -2.44 8.37
N GLN A 36 42.87 -2.94 9.55
CA GLN A 36 42.87 -4.39 9.82
C GLN A 36 41.44 -4.96 9.82
N GLY A 37 41.31 -6.25 9.50
CA GLY A 37 39.99 -6.88 9.27
C GLY A 37 39.10 -7.01 10.50
N ASP A 38 39.68 -6.98 11.70
CA ASP A 38 39.01 -7.04 13.01
C ASP A 38 38.51 -5.67 13.51
N ILE A 39 38.91 -4.58 12.86
CA ILE A 39 38.44 -3.23 13.15
C ILE A 39 36.94 -3.12 12.95
N VAL A 40 36.28 -2.47 13.91
CA VAL A 40 34.83 -2.32 13.91
C VAL A 40 34.45 -1.00 13.26
N ILE A 41 33.72 -1.10 12.15
CA ILE A 41 33.11 0.02 11.44
C ILE A 41 31.76 0.30 12.07
N TRP A 42 31.53 1.57 12.41
CA TRP A 42 30.28 2.09 12.95
C TRP A 42 29.67 3.08 11.98
N LEU A 43 28.34 3.11 11.92
CA LEU A 43 27.61 4.21 11.30
C LEU A 43 27.27 5.26 12.35
N VAL A 44 27.70 6.50 12.11
CA VAL A 44 27.25 7.66 12.85
C VAL A 44 26.03 8.24 12.16
N VAL A 45 24.97 8.51 12.92
CA VAL A 45 23.78 9.23 12.44
C VAL A 45 23.60 10.47 13.28
N ALA A 46 23.55 11.63 12.64
CA ALA A 46 23.59 12.93 13.29
C ALA A 46 22.54 13.89 12.72
N VAL A 47 22.08 14.82 13.57
CA VAL A 47 21.42 16.04 13.09
C VAL A 47 22.49 17.05 12.61
N PRO A 48 22.16 18.01 11.71
CA PRO A 48 23.13 18.92 11.13
C PRO A 48 23.91 19.74 12.16
N GLU A 49 23.27 20.09 13.28
CA GLU A 49 23.86 20.88 14.35
C GLU A 49 24.99 20.14 15.07
N ALA A 50 24.99 18.80 15.02
CA ALA A 50 26.01 17.96 15.65
C ALA A 50 27.27 17.83 14.80
N VAL A 51 27.14 17.92 13.47
CA VAL A 51 28.21 17.68 12.49
C VAL A 51 29.49 18.49 12.76
N PRO A 52 29.45 19.83 12.92
CA PRO A 52 30.67 20.63 13.11
C PRO A 52 31.34 20.42 14.48
N ARG A 53 30.63 19.81 15.44
CA ARG A 53 31.11 19.59 16.82
C ARG A 53 31.28 18.12 17.16
N PHE A 54 31.20 17.25 16.15
CA PHE A 54 31.23 15.82 16.39
C PHE A 54 32.65 15.38 16.80
N ASN A 55 32.78 14.93 18.05
CA ASN A 55 34.02 14.34 18.55
C ASN A 55 34.04 12.82 18.26
N ASN A 56 35.07 12.37 17.50
CA ASN A 56 35.30 10.96 17.16
C ASN A 56 35.82 10.13 18.34
N SER A 57 36.39 10.75 19.37
CA SER A 57 36.89 10.06 20.56
C SER A 57 35.78 9.61 21.52
N VAL A 58 34.54 10.08 21.32
CA VAL A 58 33.39 9.63 22.12
C VAL A 58 32.85 8.33 21.52
N GLY A 59 33.06 7.24 22.24
CA GLY A 59 32.75 5.89 21.78
C GLY A 59 31.25 5.59 21.65
N PRO A 60 30.91 4.48 20.96
CA PRO A 60 29.55 4.03 20.79
C PRO A 60 28.93 3.60 22.13
N GLY A 61 27.64 3.86 22.31
CA GLY A 61 26.89 3.38 23.47
C GLY A 61 27.00 4.23 24.74
N THR A 62 27.82 5.29 24.76
CA THR A 62 27.80 6.29 25.84
C THR A 62 26.48 7.08 25.83
N PRO A 63 26.10 7.76 26.92
CA PRO A 63 24.91 8.61 26.95
C PRO A 63 24.86 9.64 25.81
N GLU A 64 26.01 10.18 25.39
CA GLU A 64 26.16 11.16 24.31
C GLU A 64 26.07 10.55 22.90
N ARG A 65 26.09 9.21 22.80
CA ARG A 65 26.05 8.43 21.54
C ARG A 65 24.95 7.37 21.53
N ALA A 66 24.05 7.40 22.50
CA ALA A 66 22.96 6.45 22.64
C ALA A 66 21.74 6.84 21.78
N PHE A 67 21.16 5.87 21.09
CA PHE A 67 19.96 6.06 20.28
C PHE A 67 18.79 6.66 21.08
N GLN A 68 18.59 6.24 22.34
CA GLN A 68 17.46 6.69 23.15
C GLN A 68 17.51 8.18 23.50
N GLY A 69 18.68 8.82 23.39
CA GLY A 69 18.82 10.27 23.53
C GLY A 69 18.61 11.04 22.23
N PHE A 70 18.58 10.35 21.08
CA PHE A 70 18.53 10.97 19.77
C PHE A 70 17.15 11.54 19.44
N PRO A 71 17.05 12.78 18.92
CA PRO A 71 18.12 13.72 18.57
C PRO A 71 18.37 14.79 19.66
N THR A 72 17.74 14.65 20.82
CA THR A 72 17.65 15.69 21.86
C THR A 72 18.89 15.75 22.76
N SER A 73 19.03 14.82 23.71
CA SER A 73 20.18 14.76 24.61
C SER A 73 21.42 14.17 23.94
N ALA A 74 21.25 13.37 22.89
CA ALA A 74 22.32 12.85 22.05
C ALA A 74 22.09 13.31 20.60
N PRO A 75 22.71 14.41 20.12
CA PRO A 75 22.44 14.94 18.78
C PRO A 75 23.09 14.09 17.67
N ALA A 76 23.85 13.06 18.04
CA ALA A 76 24.29 11.99 17.17
C ALA A 76 24.33 10.67 17.94
N TYR A 77 24.06 9.56 17.27
CA TYR A 77 24.19 8.22 17.82
C TYR A 77 25.00 7.31 16.88
N MET A 78 25.47 6.19 17.41
CA MET A 78 26.24 5.20 16.67
C MET A 78 25.52 3.86 16.61
N THR A 79 25.48 3.25 15.43
CA THR A 79 24.76 2.01 15.20
C THR A 79 25.40 1.18 14.07
N LEU A 80 24.78 0.05 13.74
CA LEU A 80 25.17 -0.83 12.63
C LEU A 80 26.66 -1.19 12.63
N ASN A 81 27.14 -1.64 13.79
CA ASN A 81 28.52 -2.07 13.91
C ASN A 81 28.79 -3.35 13.10
N THR A 82 29.95 -3.40 12.48
CA THR A 82 30.38 -4.58 11.72
C THR A 82 31.87 -4.53 11.47
N THR A 83 32.44 -5.64 11.02
CA THR A 83 33.81 -5.68 10.52
C THR A 83 33.86 -5.62 9.00
N LEU A 84 35.05 -5.38 8.46
CA LEU A 84 35.34 -5.37 7.02
C LEU A 84 34.96 -6.67 6.31
N LEU A 85 35.04 -7.80 7.03
CA LEU A 85 34.75 -9.12 6.49
C LEU A 85 33.29 -9.24 5.98
N ASN A 86 32.37 -8.44 6.50
CA ASN A 86 30.97 -8.41 6.07
C ASN A 86 30.74 -7.51 4.84
N TYR A 87 31.76 -6.78 4.38
CA TYR A 87 31.73 -5.91 3.21
C TYR A 87 32.80 -6.30 2.17
N PRO A 88 32.75 -7.53 1.62
CA PRO A 88 33.75 -7.97 0.65
C PRO A 88 33.84 -7.02 -0.55
N CYS A 89 35.06 -6.84 -1.05
CA CYS A 89 35.36 -5.98 -2.20
C CYS A 89 35.96 -6.85 -3.32
N PRO A 90 35.41 -6.85 -4.56
CA PRO A 90 34.26 -6.06 -5.01
C PRO A 90 32.91 -6.62 -4.50
N LYS A 91 31.84 -5.84 -4.69
CA LYS A 91 30.47 -6.28 -4.44
C LYS A 91 30.18 -7.57 -5.24
N PRO A 92 29.61 -8.62 -4.62
CA PRO A 92 29.17 -9.81 -5.35
C PRO A 92 28.11 -9.46 -6.41
N PRO A 93 28.22 -10.02 -7.63
CA PRO A 93 27.24 -9.77 -8.68
C PRO A 93 25.88 -10.38 -8.30
N GLY A 94 24.80 -9.64 -8.57
CA GLY A 94 23.42 -10.09 -8.30
C GLY A 94 22.90 -9.83 -6.88
N ASP A 95 23.76 -9.52 -5.91
CA ASP A 95 23.34 -9.29 -4.53
C ASP A 95 22.78 -7.88 -4.28
N ILE A 96 21.71 -7.79 -3.48
CA ILE A 96 21.21 -6.52 -2.95
C ILE A 96 21.93 -6.22 -1.64
N THR A 97 23.04 -5.49 -1.73
CA THR A 97 23.92 -5.17 -0.60
C THR A 97 23.69 -3.74 -0.11
N VAL A 98 22.85 -3.55 0.90
CA VAL A 98 22.49 -2.23 1.42
C VAL A 98 22.55 -2.17 2.94
N LEU A 99 22.59 -0.96 3.50
CA LEU A 99 22.45 -0.69 4.93
C LEU A 99 21.18 0.08 5.20
N ARG A 100 20.22 -0.55 5.87
CA ARG A 100 18.98 0.10 6.28
C ARG A 100 19.16 0.72 7.66
N VAL A 101 19.09 2.04 7.73
CA VAL A 101 19.09 2.81 8.98
C VAL A 101 17.67 2.87 9.52
N GLY A 102 17.51 2.60 10.81
CA GLY A 102 16.24 2.67 11.54
C GLY A 102 15.37 1.41 11.50
N SER A 103 15.94 0.24 11.23
CA SER A 103 15.18 -1.01 11.06
C SER A 103 14.79 -1.73 12.36
N GLU A 104 15.38 -1.38 13.50
CA GLU A 104 15.18 -2.10 14.77
C GLU A 104 14.10 -1.45 15.64
N THR A 105 12.84 -1.79 15.39
CA THR A 105 11.69 -1.23 16.13
C THR A 105 11.61 -1.71 17.57
N THR A 106 12.21 -2.86 17.91
CA THR A 106 12.08 -3.47 19.25
C THR A 106 12.94 -2.79 20.30
N CYS A 107 14.04 -2.12 19.91
CA CYS A 107 14.99 -1.52 20.85
C CYS A 107 14.74 -0.03 21.14
N THR A 108 13.68 0.56 20.58
CA THR A 108 13.37 2.00 20.75
C THR A 108 13.29 2.43 22.21
N LYS A 109 12.79 1.56 23.10
CA LYS A 109 12.67 1.83 24.54
C LYS A 109 13.69 1.08 25.39
N ASP A 110 14.54 0.26 24.77
CA ASP A 110 15.50 -0.59 25.49
C ASP A 110 16.81 0.15 25.74
N LYS A 111 16.93 0.77 26.91
CA LYS A 111 18.15 1.49 27.32
C LYS A 111 19.36 0.57 27.53
N LYS A 112 19.19 -0.75 27.58
CA LYS A 112 20.32 -1.70 27.64
C LYS A 112 21.01 -1.87 26.29
N ARG A 113 20.39 -1.38 25.21
CA ARG A 113 20.91 -1.39 23.84
C ARG A 113 21.10 0.04 23.31
N PRO A 114 22.12 0.77 23.79
CA PRO A 114 22.32 2.16 23.40
C PRO A 114 22.74 2.35 21.94
N THR A 115 23.29 1.32 21.30
CA THR A 115 23.72 1.31 19.88
C THR A 115 22.64 0.82 18.90
N CYS A 116 21.39 0.75 19.37
CA CYS A 116 20.20 0.36 18.62
C CYS A 116 20.08 1.06 17.25
N ASN A 117 19.75 0.31 16.20
CA ASN A 117 19.44 0.88 14.87
C ASN A 117 17.94 1.26 14.81
N GLY A 118 17.50 2.07 15.76
CA GLY A 118 16.08 2.34 15.99
C GLY A 118 15.47 3.31 14.97
N PRO A 119 14.13 3.28 14.78
CA PRO A 119 13.45 4.13 13.81
C PRO A 119 13.72 5.61 14.05
N LEU A 120 13.98 6.35 12.97
CA LEU A 120 14.27 7.77 13.04
C LEU A 120 13.01 8.57 13.42
N PRO A 121 13.13 9.59 14.29
CA PRO A 121 11.98 10.22 14.95
C PRO A 121 11.22 11.23 14.08
N GLY A 122 11.74 11.61 12.91
CA GLY A 122 11.12 12.63 12.07
C GLY A 122 11.73 12.72 10.67
N PRO A 123 11.37 13.76 9.89
CA PRO A 123 11.84 13.89 8.52
C PRO A 123 13.34 14.21 8.39
N GLY A 124 14.01 14.59 9.46
CA GLY A 124 15.40 15.08 9.43
C GLY A 124 15.47 16.58 9.12
N PRO A 125 16.54 17.06 8.44
CA PRO A 125 17.53 16.27 7.71
C PRO A 125 18.51 15.52 8.64
N TYR A 126 19.03 14.40 8.16
CA TYR A 126 20.06 13.61 8.82
C TYR A 126 21.35 13.62 8.02
N GLN A 127 22.50 13.59 8.69
CA GLN A 127 23.80 13.38 8.06
C GLN A 127 24.47 12.16 8.68
N VAL A 128 25.22 11.43 7.87
CA VAL A 128 25.89 10.22 8.31
C VAL A 128 27.35 10.20 7.91
N LYS A 129 28.16 9.46 8.67
CA LYS A 129 29.52 9.06 8.30
C LYS A 129 29.83 7.67 8.84
N PHE A 130 30.81 7.01 8.25
CA PHE A 130 31.38 5.80 8.81
C PHE A 130 32.62 6.12 9.63
N LEU A 131 32.76 5.48 10.79
CA LEU A 131 33.89 5.61 11.69
C LEU A 131 34.42 4.23 12.02
N ALA A 132 35.69 3.97 11.72
CA ALA A 132 36.38 2.74 12.05
C ALA A 132 37.09 2.90 13.40
N LEU A 133 36.80 2.00 14.34
CA LEU A 133 37.31 2.04 15.70
C LEU A 133 38.10 0.76 16.03
N ASN A 134 39.29 0.94 16.60
CA ASN A 134 40.02 -0.10 17.31
C ASN A 134 39.66 -0.03 18.80
N GLY A 135 38.68 -0.82 19.24
CA GLY A 135 38.06 -0.62 20.55
C GLY A 135 37.37 0.75 20.62
N SER A 136 37.94 1.68 21.37
CA SER A 136 37.45 3.06 21.50
C SER A 136 38.26 4.08 20.69
N GLU A 137 39.37 3.67 20.07
CA GLU A 137 40.27 4.58 19.36
C GLU A 137 39.86 4.72 17.88
N PRO A 138 39.61 5.94 17.38
CA PRO A 138 39.33 6.17 15.96
C PRO A 138 40.58 5.98 15.12
N VAL A 139 40.50 5.06 14.15
CA VAL A 139 41.63 4.72 13.26
C VAL A 139 41.41 5.19 11.81
N ALA A 140 40.16 5.31 11.37
CA ALA A 140 39.80 5.85 10.06
C ALA A 140 38.37 6.38 10.05
N GLU A 141 38.07 7.33 9.16
CA GLU A 141 36.72 7.88 9.00
C GLU A 141 36.44 8.30 7.56
N THR A 142 35.15 8.43 7.24
CA THR A 142 34.68 9.01 5.98
C THR A 142 34.30 10.48 6.17
N SER A 143 34.20 11.22 5.07
CA SER A 143 33.48 12.49 5.06
C SER A 143 32.01 12.30 5.43
N TRP A 144 31.36 13.36 5.89
CA TRP A 144 29.91 13.39 6.10
C TRP A 144 29.16 13.31 4.76
N SER A 145 28.03 12.62 4.77
CA SER A 145 27.09 12.54 3.65
C SER A 145 26.46 13.90 3.35
N GLU A 146 25.87 14.01 2.16
CA GLU A 146 24.88 15.06 1.92
C GLU A 146 23.67 14.89 2.87
N PRO A 147 22.91 15.96 3.17
CA PRO A 147 21.72 15.88 4.01
C PRO A 147 20.65 14.92 3.47
N ILE A 148 20.15 14.03 4.32
CA ILE A 148 19.15 13.02 4.01
C ILE A 148 17.82 13.40 4.66
N THR A 149 16.85 13.80 3.86
CA THR A 149 15.48 14.07 4.31
C THR A 149 14.57 12.88 4.02
N LEU A 150 13.90 12.38 5.06
CA LEU A 150 12.93 11.29 5.01
C LEU A 150 11.58 11.75 4.46
N ARG A 151 10.70 10.79 4.18
CA ARG A 151 9.34 11.10 3.72
C ARG A 151 8.49 11.58 4.89
N THR A 152 7.73 12.64 4.72
CA THR A 152 6.73 13.05 5.71
C THR A 152 5.45 12.24 5.51
N ALA A 153 4.92 11.67 6.59
CA ALA A 153 3.60 11.07 6.56
C ALA A 153 2.56 12.17 6.26
N ARG A 154 1.69 11.94 5.27
CA ARG A 154 0.53 12.82 5.06
C ARG A 154 -0.51 12.49 6.12
N PRO A 155 -1.02 13.48 6.88
CA PRO A 155 -2.10 13.22 7.81
C PRO A 155 -3.31 12.70 7.04
N PHE A 156 -4.04 11.74 7.62
CA PHE A 156 -5.19 11.11 6.96
C PHE A 156 -6.21 12.13 6.44
N SER A 157 -6.44 13.21 7.19
CA SER A 157 -7.30 14.34 6.81
C SER A 157 -6.84 15.13 5.57
N SER A 158 -5.58 15.01 5.18
CA SER A 158 -5.00 15.64 3.99
C SER A 158 -4.89 14.70 2.80
N ILE A 159 -5.17 13.41 3.00
CA ILE A 159 -5.30 12.48 1.88
C ILE A 159 -6.62 12.85 1.22
N PRO A 160 -6.61 13.29 -0.06
CA PRO A 160 -7.85 13.53 -0.76
C PRO A 160 -8.66 12.25 -0.71
N THR A 161 -9.83 12.29 -0.08
CA THR A 161 -10.83 11.22 -0.18
C THR A 161 -11.28 11.03 -1.63
N THR A 162 -11.02 12.02 -2.47
CA THR A 162 -11.07 11.99 -3.94
C THR A 162 -9.85 11.27 -4.54
N GLY A 163 -9.45 10.17 -3.92
CA GLY A 163 -8.53 9.19 -4.47
C GLY A 163 -9.22 7.86 -4.79
N SER A 164 -10.55 7.83 -4.90
CA SER A 164 -11.27 6.68 -5.44
C SER A 164 -11.21 6.73 -6.97
N GLY A 165 -10.03 6.40 -7.50
CA GLY A 165 -9.88 5.88 -8.87
C GLY A 165 -10.53 4.49 -9.04
N HIS A 166 -11.51 4.14 -8.21
CA HIS A 166 -12.47 3.13 -8.60
C HIS A 166 -13.43 3.76 -9.60
N SER A 167 -13.27 3.33 -10.86
CA SER A 167 -14.42 2.88 -11.62
C SER A 167 -15.10 3.89 -12.54
N ALA A 168 -14.46 4.91 -13.12
CA ALA A 168 -15.05 5.48 -14.35
C ALA A 168 -15.18 4.37 -15.43
N GLY A 169 -14.11 3.59 -15.60
CA GLY A 169 -14.09 2.44 -16.51
C GLY A 169 -14.96 1.27 -16.03
N MET A 170 -14.94 0.93 -14.75
CA MET A 170 -15.75 -0.18 -14.24
C MET A 170 -17.24 0.20 -14.14
N ILE A 171 -17.62 1.46 -13.84
CA ILE A 171 -19.01 1.95 -13.96
C ILE A 171 -19.43 1.86 -15.43
N ALA A 172 -18.62 2.37 -16.37
CA ALA A 172 -18.93 2.28 -17.80
C ALA A 172 -19.10 0.83 -18.26
N LEU A 173 -18.20 -0.08 -17.86
CA LEU A 173 -18.29 -1.51 -18.20
C LEU A 173 -19.54 -2.16 -17.58
N THR A 174 -19.84 -1.90 -16.30
CA THR A 174 -21.06 -2.44 -15.67
C THR A 174 -22.33 -1.91 -16.32
N ALA A 175 -22.36 -0.63 -16.71
CA ALA A 175 -23.50 -0.04 -17.41
C ALA A 175 -23.69 -0.66 -18.81
N ILE A 176 -22.62 -0.78 -19.60
CA ILE A 176 -22.65 -1.41 -20.93
C ILE A 176 -23.09 -2.87 -20.83
N LEU A 177 -22.47 -3.65 -19.93
CA LEU A 177 -22.81 -5.06 -19.74
C LEU A 177 -24.25 -5.24 -19.28
N SER A 178 -24.75 -4.37 -18.38
CA SER A 178 -26.14 -4.40 -17.91
C SER A 178 -27.14 -4.11 -19.04
N ILE A 179 -26.87 -3.10 -19.87
CA ILE A 179 -27.72 -2.75 -21.02
C ILE A 179 -27.72 -3.88 -22.05
N LEU A 180 -26.55 -4.40 -22.42
CA LEU A 180 -26.44 -5.50 -23.38
C LEU A 180 -27.15 -6.76 -22.88
N PHE A 181 -27.02 -7.08 -21.58
CA PHE A 181 -27.72 -8.20 -20.97
C PHE A 181 -29.25 -8.03 -21.00
N ALA A 182 -29.76 -6.83 -20.71
CA ALA A 182 -31.18 -6.53 -20.78
C ALA A 182 -31.74 -6.66 -22.21
N ILE A 183 -31.00 -6.17 -23.22
CA ILE A 183 -31.37 -6.32 -24.64
C ILE A 183 -31.40 -7.81 -25.04
N LEU A 184 -30.37 -8.56 -24.64
CA LEU A 184 -30.29 -10.00 -24.93
C LEU A 184 -31.44 -10.77 -24.28
N LEU A 185 -31.78 -10.46 -23.02
CA LEU A 185 -32.91 -11.07 -22.31
C LEU A 185 -34.24 -10.75 -23.00
N ALA A 186 -34.47 -9.48 -23.37
CA ALA A 186 -35.67 -9.07 -24.08
C ALA A 186 -35.81 -9.77 -25.44
N GLY A 187 -34.71 -9.92 -26.18
CA GLY A 187 -34.68 -10.68 -27.43
C GLY A 187 -35.03 -12.15 -27.24
N LEU A 188 -34.45 -12.81 -26.23
CA LEU A 188 -34.77 -14.21 -25.90
C LEU A 188 -36.25 -14.37 -25.50
N LEU A 189 -36.80 -13.47 -24.68
CA LEU A 189 -38.21 -13.49 -24.30
C LEU A 189 -39.12 -13.28 -25.51
N ALA A 190 -38.79 -12.34 -26.39
CA ALA A 190 -39.53 -12.13 -27.63
C ALA A 190 -39.52 -13.41 -28.50
N MET A 191 -38.35 -14.02 -28.71
CA MET A 191 -38.23 -15.27 -29.46
C MET A 191 -39.05 -16.41 -28.84
N LEU A 192 -39.06 -16.55 -27.51
CA LEU A 192 -39.89 -17.55 -26.83
C LEU A 192 -41.39 -17.29 -27.01
N VAL A 193 -41.82 -16.03 -26.93
CA VAL A 193 -43.22 -15.64 -27.17
C VAL A 193 -43.62 -15.86 -28.62
N PHE A 194 -42.79 -15.47 -29.59
CA PHE A 194 -43.07 -15.70 -31.01
C PHE A 194 -43.07 -17.19 -31.35
N TRP A 195 -42.12 -17.96 -30.85
CA TRP A 195 -42.07 -19.41 -31.09
C TRP A 195 -43.24 -20.14 -30.42
N SER A 196 -43.61 -19.79 -29.19
CA SER A 196 -44.80 -20.36 -28.54
C SER A 196 -46.09 -19.95 -29.27
N SER A 197 -46.15 -18.74 -29.83
CA SER A 197 -47.29 -18.28 -30.65
C SER A 197 -47.36 -19.00 -31.99
N ASP A 198 -46.24 -19.28 -32.67
CA ASP A 198 -46.22 -20.07 -33.91
C ASP A 198 -46.55 -21.55 -33.66
N THR A 199 -46.16 -22.08 -32.49
CA THR A 199 -46.48 -23.46 -32.10
C THR A 199 -47.93 -23.61 -31.65
N CYS A 200 -48.55 -22.56 -31.10
CA CYS A 200 -49.97 -22.53 -30.71
C CYS A 200 -50.91 -21.96 -31.79
N GLY A 201 -50.40 -21.24 -32.78
CA GLY A 201 -51.17 -20.64 -33.88
C GLY A 201 -51.48 -21.61 -35.02
N GLY A 202 -50.87 -22.79 -35.01
CA GLY A 202 -51.10 -23.86 -35.98
C GLY A 202 -52.23 -24.82 -35.60
N SER A 203 -53.29 -24.42 -34.88
CA SER A 203 -54.52 -25.23 -34.69
C SER A 203 -55.62 -24.44 -33.99
N SER A 204 -56.58 -23.86 -34.74
CA SER A 204 -57.99 -23.74 -34.31
C SER A 204 -58.84 -22.97 -35.34
N THR A 205 -59.34 -23.68 -36.34
CA THR A 205 -60.63 -23.34 -36.97
C THR A 205 -61.74 -23.64 -35.95
N PHE A 206 -62.12 -22.66 -35.13
CA PHE A 206 -63.24 -22.81 -34.19
C PHE A 206 -64.56 -22.51 -34.90
N THR A 207 -65.35 -23.57 -35.06
CA THR A 207 -66.74 -23.59 -35.54
C THR A 207 -67.68 -22.76 -34.67
N LYS A 208 -68.51 -21.98 -35.35
CA LYS A 208 -69.71 -21.24 -34.89
C LYS A 208 -70.54 -22.02 -33.85
N PRO A 209 -70.93 -21.45 -32.69
CA PRO A 209 -71.88 -22.12 -31.81
C PRO A 209 -73.29 -22.03 -32.40
N GLU A 210 -73.95 -23.19 -32.47
CA GLU A 210 -75.29 -23.38 -32.99
C GLU A 210 -76.36 -22.90 -31.98
N MET A 211 -77.46 -22.42 -32.54
CA MET A 211 -78.56 -21.68 -31.94
C MET A 211 -79.46 -22.60 -31.10
N VAL A 212 -79.70 -22.28 -29.82
CA VAL A 212 -80.71 -22.98 -29.00
C VAL A 212 -82.06 -22.27 -29.16
N THR A 213 -83.02 -22.95 -29.76
CA THR A 213 -84.41 -22.49 -29.91
C THR A 213 -85.20 -22.70 -28.61
N VAL A 214 -85.78 -21.63 -28.07
CA VAL A 214 -86.67 -21.66 -26.91
C VAL A 214 -88.10 -21.95 -27.35
N GLN A 215 -88.69 -23.06 -26.86
CA GLN A 215 -90.07 -23.46 -27.16
C GLN A 215 -91.05 -22.73 -26.23
N ARG A 216 -91.94 -21.90 -26.80
CA ARG A 216 -93.00 -21.19 -26.07
C ARG A 216 -94.26 -22.03 -25.96
N TYR A 217 -94.77 -22.20 -24.75
CA TYR A 217 -96.10 -22.80 -24.48
C TYR A 217 -97.18 -21.71 -24.45
N ASN A 218 -98.29 -21.95 -25.15
CA ASN A 218 -99.49 -21.10 -25.13
C ASN A 218 -100.50 -21.65 -24.12
N THR A 219 -100.90 -20.84 -23.14
CA THR A 219 -102.00 -21.13 -22.22
C THR A 219 -103.34 -20.73 -22.85
N HIS A 220 -104.25 -21.68 -23.03
CA HIS A 220 -105.62 -21.40 -23.47
C HIS A 220 -106.50 -21.01 -22.27
N HIS A 221 -107.25 -19.93 -22.43
CA HIS A 221 -108.16 -19.33 -21.46
C HIS A 221 -109.42 -20.17 -21.24
N VAL A 222 -109.91 -20.22 -20.00
CA VAL A 222 -111.28 -20.62 -19.66
C VAL A 222 -112.05 -19.35 -19.25
N TYR A 223 -113.14 -19.08 -19.96
CA TYR A 223 -114.09 -18.01 -19.65
C TYR A 223 -115.00 -18.43 -18.49
N ASP A 224 -115.23 -17.54 -17.52
CA ASP A 224 -116.40 -17.59 -16.65
C ASP A 224 -117.28 -16.36 -16.87
N GLN A 225 -118.57 -16.64 -17.04
CA GLN A 225 -119.65 -15.77 -17.50
C GLN A 225 -120.19 -14.88 -16.36
N PRO A 226 -120.68 -13.65 -16.62
CA PRO A 226 -121.20 -12.77 -15.58
C PRO A 226 -122.72 -12.89 -15.43
N ALA A 227 -123.21 -12.91 -14.19
CA ALA A 227 -124.56 -12.53 -13.78
C ALA A 227 -124.57 -12.37 -12.24
N ALA A 228 -125.24 -11.43 -11.59
CA ALA A 228 -125.97 -10.23 -11.96
C ALA A 228 -126.04 -9.36 -10.68
N ARG A 229 -126.18 -8.04 -10.83
CA ARG A 229 -126.52 -7.14 -9.72
C ARG A 229 -128.03 -7.12 -9.51
N LEU A 230 -128.44 -7.11 -8.23
CA LEU A 230 -129.44 -6.21 -7.65
C LEU A 230 -129.17 -6.11 -6.15
#